data_AF-A0A484CT61-F1
#
_entry.id   AF-A0A484CT61-F1
#
_cell.length_a   1.000
_cell.length_b   1.000
_cell.length_c   1.000
_cell.angle_alpha   90.00
_cell.angle_beta   90.00
_cell.angle_gamma   90.00
#
_symmetry.space_group_name_H-M   'P 1'
#
loop_
_entity.id
_entity.type
_entity.pdbx_description
1 polymer ?
#
loop_
_entity_poly.entity_id
_entity_poly.type
_entity_poly.pdbx_seq_one_letter_code
_entity_poly.pdbx_strand_id
1 'polypeptide(L)'
;MVAMAKRVKTFQIIFSDPNKTFYCGGDKVSGRIQVEVNEVTRVSAVKVLALGCAKVEYAKGKQRCRQEAEYLRHEEVLLLDGQPTDSDGSVVLRPGNKYEYIFGFELPQQGQLVSSYKGKFGYVQYYVKALMERPQQPTFECRKAFEVEEPLDVNTPDLLSPSGGMKEKKVTCMFIPDGQVSLNAKIDRRGFCEGEDICINAKFENTCSRIVVPKAAIIAKHTYQANGRTKVFRQKLSSVRGNHIISGMCDAWQGKTIRVPKIKPSMLGCNIIRVEYALMIYIHIPGSEKLILELPLVIGTAGLGSRSNSVSSQEGSVSNSSQSWVSLRMPSEPPSYCDITRDCRLDQPLTPLLDDVDGDADDSPIFMNAPAFQFPPSPTYTEAEEEYHGNARMLPVC
;
A
#
# COMPACT_ATOMS: atom_id res chain seq x y z
N MET A 1 -7.43 -24.82 26.80
CA MET A 1 -6.58 -23.85 27.51
C MET A 1 -5.40 -24.63 28.05
N VAL A 2 -4.26 -24.63 27.34
CA VAL A 2 -3.14 -25.53 27.62
C VAL A 2 -2.54 -25.14 28.97
N ALA A 3 -2.54 -26.08 29.92
CA ALA A 3 -2.06 -25.91 31.28
C ALA A 3 -0.68 -25.24 31.27
N MET A 4 -0.62 -23.98 31.72
CA MET A 4 0.64 -23.28 31.89
C MET A 4 1.54 -24.11 32.81
N ALA A 5 2.72 -24.43 32.31
CA ALA A 5 3.74 -25.17 33.02
C ALA A 5 4.12 -24.42 34.31
N LYS A 6 3.57 -24.85 35.47
CA LYS A 6 3.81 -24.24 36.80
C LYS A 6 5.30 -23.98 37.13
N ARG A 7 6.22 -24.70 36.47
CA ARG A 7 7.67 -24.67 36.70
C ARG A 7 8.43 -23.58 35.96
N VAL A 8 7.96 -23.14 34.79
CA VAL A 8 8.66 -22.14 33.96
C VAL A 8 7.86 -20.85 34.03
N LYS A 9 8.48 -19.82 34.59
CA LYS A 9 7.86 -18.50 34.79
C LYS A 9 7.85 -17.70 33.49
N THR A 10 9.00 -17.64 32.82
CA THR A 10 9.20 -16.85 31.61
C THR A 10 10.04 -17.63 30.62
N PHE A 11 9.62 -17.67 29.36
CA PHE A 11 10.39 -18.23 28.25
C PHE A 11 10.09 -17.42 26.99
N GLN A 12 10.94 -16.45 26.68
CA GLN A 12 10.65 -15.48 25.63
C GLN A 12 11.88 -15.14 24.80
N ILE A 13 11.63 -14.88 23.51
CA ILE A 13 12.66 -14.43 22.56
C ILE A 13 12.64 -12.91 22.51
N ILE A 14 13.80 -12.30 22.72
CA ILE A 14 14.00 -10.85 22.67
C ILE A 14 15.03 -10.58 21.58
N PHE A 15 14.63 -9.92 20.49
CA PHE A 15 15.59 -9.48 19.46
C PHE A 15 16.44 -8.34 20.01
N SER A 16 17.70 -8.26 19.56
CA SER A 16 18.63 -7.20 19.95
C SER A 16 18.11 -5.83 19.52
N ASP A 17 17.52 -5.76 18.32
CA ASP A 17 16.98 -4.53 17.73
C ASP A 17 15.44 -4.57 17.69
N PRO A 18 14.74 -4.17 18.77
CA PRO A 18 13.27 -4.20 18.82
C PRO A 18 12.61 -3.16 17.90
N ASN A 19 13.34 -2.11 17.53
CA ASN A 19 12.83 -1.03 16.67
C ASN A 19 13.01 -1.31 15.18
N LYS A 20 13.76 -2.36 14.82
CA LYS A 20 13.99 -2.73 13.42
C LYS A 20 12.71 -3.34 12.85
N THR A 21 12.13 -2.68 11.86
CA THR A 21 10.84 -3.06 11.28
C THR A 21 10.94 -4.20 10.29
N PHE A 22 12.04 -4.29 9.53
CA PHE A 22 12.30 -5.35 8.56
C PHE A 22 13.80 -5.67 8.45
N TYR A 23 14.10 -6.86 7.94
CA TYR A 23 15.45 -7.34 7.64
C TYR A 23 15.61 -7.58 6.14
N CYS A 24 16.82 -7.35 5.62
CA CYS A 24 17.19 -7.59 4.23
C CYS A 24 18.12 -8.82 4.12
N GLY A 25 18.34 -9.31 2.90
CA GLY A 25 19.33 -10.35 2.65
C GLY A 25 20.73 -9.91 3.09
N GLY A 26 21.46 -10.80 3.78
CA GLY A 26 22.74 -10.50 4.40
C GLY A 26 22.66 -9.84 5.78
N ASP A 27 21.48 -9.43 6.26
CA ASP A 27 21.37 -8.88 7.61
C ASP A 27 21.59 -9.96 8.68
N LYS A 28 22.22 -9.57 9.78
CA LYS A 28 22.34 -10.40 10.98
C LYS A 28 21.11 -10.24 11.86
N VAL A 29 20.39 -11.34 12.09
CA VAL A 29 19.32 -11.41 13.10
C VAL A 29 19.93 -11.92 14.39
N SER A 30 19.94 -11.09 15.43
CA SER A 30 20.48 -11.46 16.75
C SER A 30 19.50 -11.15 17.87
N GLY A 31 19.68 -11.83 18.99
CA GLY A 31 18.85 -11.65 20.16
C GLY A 31 19.27 -12.53 21.32
N ARG A 32 18.38 -12.61 22.30
CA ARG A 32 18.52 -13.46 23.47
C ARG A 32 17.21 -14.16 23.82
N ILE A 33 17.32 -15.37 24.34
CA ILE A 33 16.21 -16.14 24.92
C ILE A 33 16.30 -15.98 26.43
N GLN A 34 15.29 -15.36 27.00
CA GLN A 34 15.20 -15.15 28.44
C GLN A 34 14.38 -16.26 29.09
N VAL A 35 14.98 -16.91 30.08
CA VAL A 35 14.38 -18.01 30.83
C VAL A 35 14.35 -17.66 32.32
N GLU A 36 13.16 -17.74 32.92
CA GLU A 36 12.95 -17.68 34.37
C GLU A 36 12.15 -18.91 34.80
N VAL A 37 12.54 -19.52 35.92
CA VAL A 37 11.87 -20.71 36.47
C VAL A 37 11.32 -20.43 37.87
N ASN A 38 10.19 -21.04 38.21
CA ASN A 38 9.60 -20.98 39.55
C ASN A 38 10.11 -22.11 40.47
N GLU A 39 10.57 -23.21 39.87
CA GLU A 39 11.12 -24.37 40.56
C GLU A 39 12.48 -24.75 39.95
N VAL A 40 13.34 -25.41 40.74
CA VAL A 40 14.62 -25.92 40.24
C VAL A 40 14.35 -26.87 39.07
N THR A 41 14.86 -26.51 37.88
CA THR A 41 14.55 -27.19 36.63
C THR A 41 15.85 -27.56 35.91
N ARG A 42 16.03 -28.86 35.63
CA ARG A 42 17.14 -29.35 34.80
C ARG A 42 16.77 -29.21 33.32
N VAL A 43 17.63 -28.56 32.55
CA VAL A 43 17.49 -28.31 31.11
C VAL A 43 18.60 -29.04 30.39
N SER A 44 18.25 -29.87 29.42
CA SER A 44 19.21 -30.65 28.62
C SER A 44 19.87 -29.78 27.56
N ALA A 45 19.07 -29.01 26.82
CA ALA A 45 19.56 -28.11 25.79
C ALA A 45 18.54 -26.99 25.54
N VAL A 46 19.03 -25.82 25.16
CA VAL A 46 18.23 -24.76 24.57
C VAL A 46 18.67 -24.62 23.12
N LYS A 47 17.74 -24.79 22.19
CA LYS A 47 17.99 -24.70 20.74
C LYS A 47 17.22 -23.53 20.17
N VAL A 48 17.81 -22.86 19.19
CA VAL A 48 17.15 -21.88 18.36
C VAL A 48 17.01 -22.44 16.94
N LEU A 49 15.82 -22.30 16.38
CA LEU A 49 15.49 -22.70 15.03
C LEU A 49 14.87 -21.50 14.31
N ALA A 50 15.61 -20.90 13.38
CA ALA A 50 15.11 -19.87 12.50
C ALA A 50 14.54 -20.50 11.23
N LEU A 51 13.30 -20.14 10.91
CA LEU A 51 12.59 -20.66 9.74
C LEU A 51 11.99 -19.52 8.93
N GLY A 52 12.12 -19.62 7.61
CA GLY A 52 11.45 -18.79 6.63
C GLY A 52 10.77 -19.69 5.63
N CYS A 53 9.44 -19.71 5.64
CA CYS A 53 8.69 -20.57 4.74
C CYS A 53 7.53 -19.84 4.07
N ALA A 54 7.32 -20.18 2.81
CA ALA A 54 6.13 -19.83 2.06
C ALA A 54 5.17 -21.01 2.07
N LYS A 55 3.89 -20.73 2.32
CA LYS A 55 2.80 -21.72 2.32
C LYS A 55 1.68 -21.22 1.45
N VAL A 56 1.23 -22.06 0.53
CA VAL A 56 0.05 -21.82 -0.30
C VAL A 56 -0.96 -22.91 -0.03
N GLU A 57 -2.20 -22.52 0.19
CA GLU A 57 -3.29 -23.43 0.43
C GLU A 57 -4.62 -22.88 -0.10
N TYR A 58 -5.28 -23.66 -0.96
CA TYR A 58 -6.62 -23.35 -1.41
C TYR A 58 -7.43 -24.60 -1.77
N ALA A 59 -8.74 -24.53 -1.53
CA ALA A 59 -9.67 -25.53 -2.02
C ALA A 59 -10.03 -25.28 -3.50
N LYS A 60 -10.17 -26.36 -4.26
CA LYS A 60 -10.76 -26.37 -5.61
C LYS A 60 -11.70 -27.57 -5.70
N GLY A 61 -12.99 -27.34 -5.49
CA GLY A 61 -13.98 -28.42 -5.37
C GLY A 61 -13.69 -29.28 -4.13
N LYS A 62 -13.66 -30.61 -4.31
CA LYS A 62 -13.38 -31.58 -3.23
C LYS A 62 -11.87 -31.72 -2.90
N GLN A 63 -10.97 -31.17 -3.73
CA GLN A 63 -9.53 -31.33 -3.56
C GLN A 63 -8.90 -30.08 -2.92
N ARG A 64 -8.09 -30.30 -1.87
CA ARG A 64 -7.27 -29.26 -1.24
C ARG A 64 -5.89 -29.24 -1.89
N CYS A 65 -5.51 -28.11 -2.48
CA CYS A 65 -4.18 -27.91 -3.03
C CYS A 65 -3.32 -27.22 -1.96
N ARG A 66 -2.19 -27.82 -1.60
CA ARG A 66 -1.25 -27.26 -0.64
C ARG A 66 0.17 -27.40 -1.17
N GLN A 67 0.96 -26.35 -1.03
CA GLN A 67 2.39 -26.35 -1.37
C GLN A 67 3.15 -25.55 -0.32
N GLU A 68 4.34 -26.00 0.00
CA GLU A 68 5.26 -25.37 0.94
C GLU A 68 6.63 -25.21 0.27
N ALA A 69 7.31 -24.12 0.57
CA ALA A 69 8.67 -23.84 0.14
C ALA A 69 9.44 -23.21 1.31
N GLU A 70 10.64 -23.72 1.58
CA GLU A 70 11.53 -23.22 2.63
C GLU A 70 12.62 -22.35 1.99
N TYR A 71 12.85 -21.18 2.58
CA TYR A 71 13.85 -20.19 2.13
C TYR A 71 14.92 -19.92 3.19
N LEU A 72 14.60 -20.18 4.46
CA LEU A 72 15.53 -20.08 5.57
C LEU A 72 15.31 -21.27 6.49
N ARG A 73 16.40 -21.96 6.82
CA ARG A 73 16.44 -22.93 7.90
C ARG A 73 17.82 -22.86 8.55
N HIS A 74 17.85 -22.40 9.80
CA HIS A 74 19.06 -22.34 10.60
C HIS A 74 18.76 -22.88 11.99
N GLU A 75 19.61 -23.78 12.48
CA GLU A 75 19.48 -24.40 13.79
C GLU A 75 20.78 -24.24 14.58
N GLU A 76 20.67 -23.77 15.81
CA GLU A 76 21.80 -23.51 16.70
C GLU A 76 21.47 -24.02 18.10
N VAL A 77 22.41 -24.72 18.74
CA VAL A 77 22.30 -25.11 20.15
C VAL A 77 23.00 -24.03 20.98
N LEU A 78 22.26 -23.38 21.86
CA LEU A 78 22.77 -22.25 22.63
C LEU A 78 23.40 -22.71 23.93
N LEU A 79 24.56 -22.12 24.24
CA LEU A 79 25.26 -22.30 25.50
C LEU A 79 24.94 -21.13 26.43
N LEU A 80 24.99 -21.41 27.73
CA LEU A 80 24.78 -20.41 28.76
C LEU A 80 26.13 -19.99 29.34
N ASP A 81 26.49 -18.73 29.15
CA ASP A 81 27.77 -18.21 29.65
C ASP A 81 27.83 -18.26 31.19
N GLY A 82 28.92 -18.80 31.73
CA GLY A 82 29.22 -18.78 33.16
C GLY A 82 28.48 -19.79 34.03
N GLN A 83 27.74 -20.75 33.46
CA GLN A 83 27.13 -21.86 34.21
C GLN A 83 27.88 -23.18 33.98
N PRO A 84 28.27 -23.91 35.05
CA PRO A 84 28.87 -25.23 34.88
C PRO A 84 27.83 -26.20 34.31
N THR A 85 28.17 -26.81 33.18
CA THR A 85 27.42 -27.93 32.61
C THR A 85 27.70 -29.19 33.42
N ASP A 86 26.66 -29.98 33.68
CA ASP A 86 26.80 -31.30 34.29
C ASP A 86 27.54 -32.26 33.33
N SER A 87 27.92 -33.45 33.81
CA SER A 87 28.54 -34.51 33.03
C SER A 87 27.77 -34.89 31.75
N ASP A 88 26.44 -34.73 31.77
CA ASP A 88 25.54 -34.96 30.64
C ASP A 88 25.33 -33.72 29.74
N GLY A 89 26.05 -32.61 29.97
CA GLY A 89 25.88 -31.33 29.25
C GLY A 89 24.67 -30.49 29.70
N SER A 90 23.86 -30.99 30.63
CA SER A 90 22.66 -30.30 31.13
C SER A 90 22.98 -29.16 32.09
N VAL A 91 22.12 -28.14 32.13
CA VAL A 91 22.20 -26.98 33.03
C VAL A 91 21.05 -27.02 34.04
N VAL A 92 21.32 -26.68 35.31
CA VAL A 92 20.30 -26.61 36.36
C VAL A 92 19.89 -25.15 36.60
N LEU A 93 18.68 -24.81 36.18
CA LEU A 93 18.09 -23.49 36.39
C LEU A 93 17.45 -23.41 37.78
N ARG A 94 17.88 -22.45 38.58
CA ARG A 94 17.32 -22.14 39.92
C ARG A 94 16.37 -20.94 39.88
N PRO A 95 15.29 -20.95 40.69
CA PRO A 95 14.39 -19.81 40.82
C PRO A 95 15.10 -18.55 41.32
N GLY A 96 14.57 -17.38 40.96
CA GLY A 96 15.11 -16.07 41.36
C GLY A 96 16.18 -15.50 40.41
N ASN A 97 16.77 -16.34 39.54
CA ASN A 97 17.74 -15.90 38.54
C ASN A 97 17.08 -15.75 37.16
N LYS A 98 17.64 -14.84 36.35
CA LYS A 98 17.31 -14.70 34.94
C LYS A 98 18.44 -15.29 34.11
N TYR A 99 18.12 -16.24 33.26
CA TYR A 99 19.08 -16.88 32.37
C TYR A 99 18.86 -16.35 30.96
N GLU A 100 19.94 -15.90 30.32
CA GLU A 100 19.89 -15.31 28.98
C GLU A 100 20.78 -16.10 28.04
N TYR A 101 20.19 -16.71 27.02
CA TYR A 101 20.91 -17.43 25.96
C TYR A 101 20.99 -16.54 24.73
N ILE A 102 22.18 -16.14 24.32
CA ILE A 102 22.38 -15.26 23.16
C ILE A 102 22.37 -16.11 21.89
N PHE A 103 21.71 -15.62 20.84
CA PHE A 103 21.73 -16.24 19.51
C PHE A 103 21.99 -15.19 18.43
N GLY A 104 22.55 -15.62 17.31
CA GLY A 104 22.77 -14.72 16.18
C GLY A 104 23.10 -15.48 14.90
N PHE A 105 22.30 -15.26 13.86
CA PHE A 105 22.50 -15.88 12.56
C PHE A 105 22.39 -14.83 11.45
N GLU A 106 23.04 -15.09 10.33
CA GLU A 106 22.99 -14.22 9.15
C GLU A 106 21.93 -14.74 8.18
N LEU A 107 21.15 -13.81 7.63
CA LEU A 107 20.21 -14.12 6.57
C LEU A 107 20.97 -14.41 5.26
N PRO A 108 20.50 -15.38 4.45
CA PRO A 108 21.06 -15.64 3.13
C PRO A 108 21.21 -14.37 2.28
N GLN A 109 22.14 -14.42 1.32
CA GLN A 109 22.42 -13.26 0.46
C GLN A 109 21.19 -12.84 -0.35
N GLN A 110 21.21 -11.58 -0.80
CA GLN A 110 20.17 -11.00 -1.63
C GLN A 110 19.90 -11.88 -2.87
N GLY A 111 18.64 -12.11 -3.20
CA GLY A 111 18.17 -12.99 -4.27
C GLY A 111 17.78 -14.41 -3.84
N GLN A 112 18.16 -14.84 -2.63
CA GLN A 112 17.79 -16.17 -2.09
C GLN A 112 16.62 -16.13 -1.11
N LEU A 113 16.32 -14.94 -0.58
CA LEU A 113 15.20 -14.71 0.32
C LEU A 113 14.01 -14.17 -0.45
N VAL A 114 12.87 -14.18 0.22
CA VAL A 114 11.61 -13.69 -0.33
C VAL A 114 10.95 -12.77 0.70
N SER A 115 10.35 -11.67 0.24
CA SER A 115 9.69 -10.72 1.14
C SER A 115 8.51 -11.36 1.89
N SER A 116 8.33 -10.95 3.15
CA SER A 116 7.23 -11.34 4.02
C SER A 116 5.89 -10.89 3.43
N TYR A 117 4.99 -11.85 3.24
CA TYR A 117 3.72 -11.65 2.55
C TYR A 117 2.56 -12.34 3.25
N LYS A 118 1.39 -11.71 3.24
CA LYS A 118 0.15 -12.30 3.73
C LYS A 118 -0.95 -12.07 2.72
N GLY A 119 -1.40 -13.15 2.09
CA GLY A 119 -2.45 -13.15 1.08
C GLY A 119 -3.67 -13.97 1.49
N LYS A 120 -4.64 -14.05 0.58
CA LYS A 120 -5.88 -14.79 0.79
C LYS A 120 -5.69 -16.31 0.79
N PHE A 121 -4.75 -16.81 -0.03
CA PHE A 121 -4.52 -18.24 -0.26
C PHE A 121 -3.10 -18.69 0.11
N GLY A 122 -2.34 -17.84 0.80
CA GLY A 122 -0.98 -18.17 1.19
C GLY A 122 -0.27 -17.04 1.89
N TYR A 123 0.88 -17.36 2.48
CA TYR A 123 1.71 -16.42 3.20
C TYR A 123 3.19 -16.81 3.09
N VAL A 124 4.06 -15.84 3.31
CA VAL A 124 5.49 -15.98 3.52
C VAL A 124 5.77 -15.40 4.89
N GLN A 125 6.28 -16.22 5.81
CA GLN A 125 6.56 -15.79 7.17
C GLN A 125 7.95 -16.24 7.61
N TYR A 126 8.60 -15.39 8.40
CA TYR A 126 9.86 -15.68 9.05
C TYR A 126 9.67 -15.62 10.56
N TYR A 127 10.24 -16.59 11.26
CA TYR A 127 10.17 -16.63 12.71
C TYR A 127 11.36 -17.38 13.29
N VAL A 128 11.72 -17.00 14.50
CA VAL A 128 12.65 -17.73 15.36
C VAL A 128 11.83 -18.56 16.34
N LYS A 129 12.16 -19.83 16.47
CA LYS A 129 11.58 -20.77 17.41
C LYS A 129 12.64 -21.16 18.44
N ALA A 130 12.37 -20.90 19.71
CA ALA A 130 13.18 -21.36 20.82
C ALA A 130 12.62 -22.68 21.34
N LEU A 131 13.49 -23.66 21.54
CA LEU A 131 13.16 -25.00 21.99
C LEU A 131 13.97 -25.29 23.25
N MET A 132 13.31 -25.53 24.38
CA MET A 132 13.96 -25.92 25.63
C MET A 132 13.64 -27.38 25.92
N GLU A 133 14.65 -28.23 25.79
CA GLU A 133 14.59 -29.66 26.04
C GLU A 133 14.81 -29.93 27.52
N ARG A 134 13.94 -30.77 28.11
CA ARG A 134 13.99 -31.14 29.52
C ARG A 134 13.91 -32.66 29.64
N PRO A 135 14.64 -33.27 30.58
CA PRO A 135 14.60 -34.71 30.77
C PRO A 135 13.18 -35.20 31.03
N GLN A 136 12.75 -36.24 30.28
CA GLN A 136 11.44 -36.90 30.44
C GLN A 136 10.22 -35.96 30.32
N GLN A 137 10.37 -34.79 29.68
CA GLN A 137 9.29 -33.83 29.48
C GLN A 137 9.21 -33.40 28.01
N PRO A 138 8.03 -33.01 27.53
CA PRO A 138 7.92 -32.43 26.20
C PRO A 138 8.73 -31.14 26.10
N THR A 139 9.38 -30.97 24.94
CA THR A 139 10.14 -29.78 24.60
C THR A 139 9.24 -28.55 24.74
N PHE A 140 9.71 -27.59 25.52
CA PHE A 140 9.00 -26.34 25.71
C PHE A 140 9.36 -25.42 24.55
N GLU A 141 8.37 -24.85 23.88
CA GLU A 141 8.60 -24.03 22.69
C GLU A 141 8.00 -22.63 22.81
N CYS A 142 8.72 -21.64 22.28
CA CYS A 142 8.15 -20.33 22.00
C CYS A 142 8.64 -19.84 20.64
N ARG A 143 7.86 -18.97 20.01
CA ARG A 143 8.16 -18.45 18.67
C ARG A 143 7.98 -16.95 18.62
N LYS A 144 8.80 -16.28 17.82
CA LYS A 144 8.69 -14.85 17.55
C LYS A 144 8.94 -14.57 16.08
N ALA A 145 7.98 -13.92 15.44
CA ALA A 145 8.07 -13.56 14.04
C ALA A 145 8.92 -12.30 13.83
N PHE A 146 9.53 -12.19 12.66
CA PHE A 146 10.20 -10.98 12.18
C PHE A 146 9.86 -10.76 10.71
N GLU A 147 9.91 -9.52 10.24
CA GLU A 147 9.62 -9.21 8.84
C GLU A 147 10.91 -9.18 8.02
N VAL A 148 10.84 -9.76 6.81
CA VAL A 148 11.92 -9.70 5.82
C VAL A 148 11.37 -8.95 4.62
N GLU A 149 12.13 -8.00 4.11
CA GLU A 149 11.81 -7.28 2.88
C GLU A 149 13.02 -7.31 1.97
N GLU A 150 12.83 -7.88 0.78
CA GLU A 150 13.83 -7.83 -0.27
C GLU A 150 13.59 -6.58 -1.13
N PRO A 151 14.50 -5.58 -1.09
CA PRO A 151 14.33 -4.37 -1.86
C PRO A 151 14.47 -4.69 -3.35
N LEU A 152 13.52 -4.20 -4.13
CA LEU A 152 13.53 -4.31 -5.58
C LEU A 152 13.86 -2.94 -6.16
N ASP A 153 15.04 -2.83 -6.80
CA ASP A 153 15.45 -1.57 -7.41
C ASP A 153 14.66 -1.27 -8.68
N VAL A 154 13.90 -0.20 -8.60
CA VAL A 154 13.02 0.30 -9.67
C VAL A 154 13.84 0.95 -10.80
N ASN A 155 15.09 1.33 -10.55
CA ASN A 155 15.94 2.06 -11.49
C ASN A 155 16.68 1.17 -12.49
N THR A 156 16.30 -0.09 -12.60
CA THR A 156 16.88 -0.99 -13.62
C THR A 156 16.48 -0.54 -15.03
N PRO A 157 17.39 -0.62 -16.02
CA PRO A 157 17.18 -0.05 -17.36
C PRO A 157 15.93 -0.60 -18.05
N ASP A 158 15.61 -1.88 -17.81
CA ASP A 158 14.39 -2.51 -18.31
C ASP A 158 13.11 -1.87 -17.77
N LEU A 159 13.12 -1.41 -16.51
CA LEU A 159 11.96 -0.80 -15.87
C LEU A 159 11.80 0.68 -16.21
N LEU A 160 12.87 1.34 -16.67
CA LEU A 160 12.84 2.73 -17.13
C LEU A 160 12.33 2.88 -18.57
N SER A 161 12.26 1.77 -19.32
CA SER A 161 11.73 1.79 -20.69
C SER A 161 10.21 2.08 -20.73
N PRO A 162 9.74 2.87 -21.71
CA PRO A 162 8.32 3.14 -21.86
C PRO A 162 7.57 1.87 -22.28
N SER A 163 6.36 1.72 -21.76
CA SER A 163 5.48 0.59 -22.05
C SER A 163 4.19 1.10 -22.66
N GLY A 164 3.70 0.42 -23.69
CA GLY A 164 2.46 0.81 -24.35
C GLY A 164 1.84 -0.34 -25.11
N GLY A 165 0.59 -0.14 -25.51
CA GLY A 165 -0.13 -1.12 -26.28
C GLY A 165 -1.38 -0.54 -26.91
N MET A 166 -1.89 -1.26 -27.90
CA MET A 166 -3.10 -0.91 -28.62
C MET A 166 -4.03 -2.10 -28.66
N LYS A 167 -5.32 -1.82 -28.46
CA LYS A 167 -6.41 -2.80 -28.49
C LYS A 167 -7.59 -2.18 -29.22
N GLU A 168 -8.29 -3.00 -29.99
CA GLU A 168 -9.48 -2.60 -30.73
C GLU A 168 -10.53 -3.68 -30.61
N LYS A 169 -11.80 -3.28 -30.64
CA LYS A 169 -12.94 -4.18 -30.61
C LYS A 169 -14.04 -3.67 -31.52
N LYS A 170 -14.52 -4.55 -32.40
CA LYS A 170 -15.71 -4.29 -33.21
C LYS A 170 -16.98 -4.38 -32.34
N VAL A 171 -17.82 -3.36 -32.43
CA VAL A 171 -19.11 -3.23 -31.75
C VAL A 171 -20.11 -2.74 -32.79
N THR A 172 -20.74 -3.68 -33.46
CA THR A 172 -21.58 -3.44 -34.64
C THR A 172 -23.04 -3.31 -34.25
N CYS A 173 -23.82 -2.55 -35.03
CA CYS A 173 -25.27 -2.52 -34.94
C CYS A 173 -25.89 -2.46 -36.34
N MET A 174 -27.22 -2.57 -36.44
CA MET A 174 -27.92 -2.60 -37.73
C MET A 174 -27.61 -1.38 -38.62
N PHE A 175 -27.46 -0.19 -38.02
CA PHE A 175 -27.20 1.06 -38.74
C PHE A 175 -25.71 1.39 -38.89
N ILE A 176 -24.83 0.76 -38.09
CA ILE A 176 -23.38 0.97 -38.11
C ILE A 176 -22.70 -0.41 -38.12
N PRO A 177 -22.59 -1.05 -39.30
CA PRO A 177 -22.02 -2.38 -39.42
C PRO A 177 -20.50 -2.41 -39.13
N ASP A 178 -19.81 -1.28 -39.29
CA ASP A 178 -18.36 -1.15 -39.04
C ASP A 178 -18.04 -0.39 -37.73
N GLY A 179 -18.99 -0.34 -36.79
CA GLY A 179 -18.77 0.31 -35.51
C GLY A 179 -17.65 -0.36 -34.71
N GLN A 180 -16.72 0.43 -34.17
CA GLN A 180 -15.60 -0.08 -33.38
C GLN A 180 -15.20 0.87 -32.25
N VAL A 181 -14.47 0.32 -31.29
CA VAL A 181 -13.88 1.05 -30.19
C VAL A 181 -12.40 0.72 -30.15
N SER A 182 -11.54 1.73 -30.20
CA SER A 182 -10.09 1.59 -30.16
C SER A 182 -9.50 2.26 -28.91
N LEU A 183 -8.45 1.64 -28.39
CA LEU A 183 -7.70 2.06 -27.20
C LEU A 183 -6.21 1.96 -27.53
N ASN A 184 -5.51 3.09 -27.50
CA ASN A 184 -4.06 3.13 -27.56
C ASN A 184 -3.55 3.83 -26.29
N ALA A 185 -2.67 3.19 -25.53
CA ALA A 185 -2.12 3.78 -24.32
C ALA A 185 -0.62 3.52 -24.16
N LYS A 186 0.04 4.48 -23.52
CA LYS A 186 1.48 4.49 -23.23
C LYS A 186 1.74 5.09 -21.86
N ILE A 187 2.74 4.54 -21.19
CA ILE A 187 3.34 5.04 -19.95
C ILE A 187 4.84 5.22 -20.16
N ASP A 188 5.45 6.16 -19.43
CA ASP A 188 6.84 6.56 -19.65
C ASP A 188 7.84 5.53 -19.13
N ARG A 189 7.45 4.77 -18.08
CA ARG A 189 8.26 3.71 -17.46
C ARG A 189 7.37 2.61 -16.88
N ARG A 190 7.94 1.45 -16.57
CA ARG A 190 7.26 0.32 -15.90
C ARG A 190 7.48 0.29 -14.39
N GLY A 191 8.58 0.88 -13.93
CA GLY A 191 8.97 0.92 -12.52
C GLY A 191 8.40 2.13 -11.78
N PHE A 192 7.73 1.90 -10.64
CA PHE A 192 7.23 2.96 -9.77
C PHE A 192 7.45 2.64 -8.29
N CYS A 193 7.51 3.68 -7.45
CA CYS A 193 7.54 3.52 -5.99
C CYS A 193 6.15 3.77 -5.38
N GLU A 194 5.95 3.38 -4.13
CA GLU A 194 4.72 3.73 -3.41
C GLU A 194 4.54 5.25 -3.30
N GLY A 195 3.31 5.73 -3.47
CA GLY A 195 2.99 7.16 -3.43
C GLY A 195 3.31 7.96 -4.70
N GLU A 196 4.05 7.39 -5.66
CA GLU A 196 4.30 8.05 -6.95
C GLU A 196 3.04 8.14 -7.81
N ASP A 197 3.01 9.13 -8.69
CA ASP A 197 1.93 9.34 -9.65
C ASP A 197 2.35 8.78 -11.04
N ILE A 198 1.54 7.87 -11.58
CA ILE A 198 1.75 7.29 -12.91
C ILE A 198 1.08 8.18 -13.95
N CYS A 199 1.87 8.73 -14.88
CA CYS A 199 1.36 9.50 -16.03
C CYS A 199 0.87 8.56 -17.13
N ILE A 200 -0.40 8.69 -17.51
CA ILE A 200 -1.04 7.88 -18.54
C ILE A 200 -1.29 8.74 -19.78
N ASN A 201 -0.70 8.33 -20.91
CA ASN A 201 -0.97 8.91 -22.21
C ASN A 201 -1.82 7.93 -23.02
N ALA A 202 -3.10 8.26 -23.25
CA ALA A 202 -4.03 7.37 -23.93
C ALA A 202 -4.86 8.09 -24.98
N LYS A 203 -5.19 7.41 -26.07
CA LYS A 203 -6.12 7.84 -27.12
C LYS A 203 -7.24 6.82 -27.22
N PHE A 204 -8.47 7.32 -27.19
CA PHE A 204 -9.69 6.53 -27.25
C PHE A 204 -10.47 6.97 -28.47
N GLU A 205 -10.93 6.02 -29.28
CA GLU A 205 -11.76 6.29 -30.44
C GLU A 205 -13.03 5.48 -30.33
N ASN A 206 -14.17 6.14 -30.57
CA ASN A 206 -15.47 5.50 -30.52
C ASN A 206 -16.24 5.77 -31.81
N THR A 207 -16.27 4.79 -32.70
CA THR A 207 -17.11 4.81 -33.90
C THR A 207 -18.35 3.91 -33.77
N CYS A 208 -18.57 3.31 -32.60
CA CYS A 208 -19.77 2.52 -32.35
C CYS A 208 -20.95 3.39 -31.94
N SER A 209 -22.18 2.88 -32.09
CA SER A 209 -23.41 3.63 -31.80
C SER A 209 -23.67 3.92 -30.32
N ARG A 210 -22.78 3.49 -29.41
CA ARG A 210 -22.98 3.55 -27.95
C ARG A 210 -22.11 4.62 -27.32
N ILE A 211 -22.56 5.18 -26.21
CA ILE A 211 -21.73 6.06 -25.37
C ILE A 211 -20.80 5.17 -24.54
N VAL A 212 -19.50 5.39 -24.63
CA VAL A 212 -18.49 4.58 -23.93
C VAL A 212 -17.78 5.37 -22.84
N VAL A 213 -17.23 4.68 -21.84
CA VAL A 213 -16.55 5.32 -20.70
C VAL A 213 -15.15 4.74 -20.50
N PRO A 214 -14.08 5.51 -20.76
CA PRO A 214 -12.72 5.09 -20.45
C PRO A 214 -12.46 5.17 -18.95
N LYS A 215 -11.78 4.14 -18.43
CA LYS A 215 -11.38 4.01 -17.03
C LYS A 215 -9.96 3.44 -16.98
N ALA A 216 -9.21 3.77 -15.94
CA ALA A 216 -7.94 3.12 -15.65
C ALA A 216 -7.88 2.71 -14.18
N ALA A 217 -7.19 1.61 -13.89
CA ALA A 217 -7.05 1.09 -12.54
C ALA A 217 -5.71 0.40 -12.34
N ILE A 218 -5.12 0.57 -11.16
CA ILE A 218 -3.99 -0.26 -10.74
C ILE A 218 -4.57 -1.55 -10.15
N ILE A 219 -4.13 -2.68 -10.69
CA ILE A 219 -4.52 -4.01 -10.22
C ILE A 219 -3.30 -4.74 -9.64
N ALA A 220 -3.48 -5.36 -8.47
CA ALA A 220 -2.56 -6.35 -7.93
C ALA A 220 -3.00 -7.74 -8.40
N LYS A 221 -2.05 -8.49 -8.95
CA LYS A 221 -2.23 -9.87 -9.39
C LYS A 221 -1.41 -10.77 -8.49
N HIS A 222 -2.11 -11.45 -7.59
CA HIS A 222 -1.53 -12.44 -6.69
C HIS A 222 -1.66 -13.83 -7.32
N THR A 223 -0.54 -14.41 -7.69
CA THR A 223 -0.47 -15.72 -8.32
C THR A 223 0.01 -16.73 -7.29
N TYR A 224 -0.80 -17.76 -7.04
CA TYR A 224 -0.53 -18.83 -6.10
C TYR A 224 -0.34 -20.14 -6.86
N GLN A 225 0.79 -20.81 -6.68
CA GLN A 225 1.09 -22.09 -7.30
C GLN A 225 1.07 -23.20 -6.24
N ALA A 226 0.26 -24.23 -6.48
CA ALA A 226 0.23 -25.42 -5.63
C ALA A 226 -0.07 -26.68 -6.44
N ASN A 227 0.69 -27.76 -6.21
CA ASN A 227 0.54 -29.06 -6.90
C ASN A 227 0.47 -28.93 -8.44
N GLY A 228 1.36 -28.12 -9.03
CA GLY A 228 1.42 -27.89 -10.48
C GLY A 228 0.25 -27.07 -11.05
N ARG A 229 -0.62 -26.51 -10.19
CA ARG A 229 -1.76 -25.68 -10.60
C ARG A 229 -1.54 -24.25 -10.16
N THR A 230 -2.10 -23.32 -10.93
CA THR A 230 -2.00 -21.89 -10.66
C THR A 230 -3.37 -21.31 -10.37
N LYS A 231 -3.49 -20.57 -9.26
CA LYS A 231 -4.66 -19.78 -8.90
C LYS A 231 -4.28 -18.31 -8.89
N VAL A 232 -4.98 -17.50 -9.67
CA VAL A 232 -4.73 -16.06 -9.75
C VAL A 232 -5.85 -15.32 -9.03
N PHE A 233 -5.50 -14.43 -8.11
CA PHE A 233 -6.40 -13.51 -7.44
C PHE A 233 -6.05 -12.08 -7.87
N ARG A 234 -7.03 -11.37 -8.41
CA ARG A 234 -6.88 -9.98 -8.85
C ARG A 234 -7.57 -9.06 -7.86
N GLN A 235 -6.89 -8.01 -7.44
CA GLN A 235 -7.41 -6.99 -6.55
C GLN A 235 -7.25 -5.62 -7.19
N LYS A 236 -8.33 -4.86 -7.28
CA LYS A 236 -8.30 -3.46 -7.72
C LYS A 236 -7.85 -2.59 -6.55
N LEU A 237 -6.84 -1.76 -6.75
CA LEU A 237 -6.24 -0.92 -5.70
C LEU A 237 -6.67 0.54 -5.80
N SER A 238 -6.51 1.12 -6.99
CA SER A 238 -6.89 2.51 -7.28
C SER A 238 -7.51 2.59 -8.67
N SER A 239 -8.32 3.61 -8.92
CA SER A 239 -8.85 3.85 -10.28
C SER A 239 -9.21 5.29 -10.54
N VAL A 240 -9.14 5.65 -11.81
CA VAL A 240 -9.58 6.93 -12.36
C VAL A 240 -10.63 6.70 -13.45
N ARG A 241 -11.59 7.61 -13.54
CA ARG A 241 -12.65 7.61 -14.56
C ARG A 241 -12.43 8.80 -15.50
N GLY A 242 -12.61 8.57 -16.80
CA GLY A 242 -12.65 9.62 -17.82
C GLY A 242 -14.08 10.05 -18.15
N ASN A 243 -14.17 11.01 -19.06
CA ASN A 243 -15.44 11.55 -19.53
C ASN A 243 -16.13 10.55 -20.47
N HIS A 244 -17.44 10.72 -20.64
CA HIS A 244 -18.19 9.92 -21.61
C HIS A 244 -17.76 10.29 -23.03
N ILE A 245 -17.56 9.29 -23.89
CA ILE A 245 -17.25 9.48 -25.31
C ILE A 245 -18.48 9.03 -26.10
N ILE A 246 -19.15 9.99 -26.74
CA ILE A 246 -20.32 9.72 -27.59
C ILE A 246 -19.89 9.08 -28.92
N SER A 247 -20.85 8.54 -29.66
CA SER A 247 -20.62 7.91 -30.97
C SER A 247 -19.97 8.89 -31.96
N GLY A 248 -18.96 8.43 -32.69
CA GLY A 248 -18.22 9.20 -33.70
C GLY A 248 -17.13 10.12 -33.14
N MET A 249 -16.87 10.08 -31.83
CA MET A 249 -15.92 10.98 -31.17
C MET A 249 -14.66 10.26 -30.69
N CYS A 250 -13.62 11.04 -30.43
CA CYS A 250 -12.40 10.59 -29.77
C CYS A 250 -12.13 11.41 -28.51
N ASP A 251 -11.40 10.80 -27.57
CA ASP A 251 -10.87 11.46 -26.38
C ASP A 251 -9.39 11.11 -26.22
N ALA A 252 -8.63 11.98 -25.57
CA ALA A 252 -7.22 11.76 -25.31
C ALA A 252 -6.84 12.19 -23.91
N TRP A 253 -6.14 11.30 -23.20
CA TRP A 253 -5.47 11.62 -21.96
C TRP A 253 -4.03 12.00 -22.26
N GLN A 254 -3.65 13.22 -21.89
CA GLN A 254 -2.29 13.75 -22.01
C GLN A 254 -1.71 13.91 -20.61
N GLY A 255 -1.11 12.84 -20.07
CA GLY A 255 -0.55 12.85 -18.71
C GLY A 255 -1.61 12.75 -17.61
N LYS A 256 -2.72 12.02 -17.83
CA LYS A 256 -3.68 11.78 -16.74
C LYS A 256 -3.01 10.95 -15.66
N THR A 257 -3.00 11.43 -14.43
CA THR A 257 -2.27 10.80 -13.33
C THR A 257 -3.13 9.81 -12.55
N ILE A 258 -2.50 8.73 -12.08
CA ILE A 258 -3.07 7.82 -11.07
C ILE A 258 -2.01 7.55 -10.00
N ARG A 259 -2.35 7.80 -8.73
CA ARG A 259 -1.44 7.58 -7.61
C ARG A 259 -1.30 6.10 -7.26
N VAL A 260 -0.07 5.66 -7.03
CA VAL A 260 0.24 4.35 -6.44
C VAL A 260 -0.10 4.39 -4.95
N PRO A 261 -1.06 3.59 -4.46
CA PRO A 261 -1.38 3.56 -3.04
C PRO A 261 -0.24 2.94 -2.22
N LYS A 262 -0.26 3.14 -0.89
CA LYS A 262 0.71 2.50 0.02
C LYS A 262 0.52 0.98 0.01
N ILE A 263 1.43 0.26 -0.62
CA ILE A 263 1.37 -1.19 -0.84
C ILE A 263 2.77 -1.79 -0.79
N LYS A 264 2.84 -3.08 -0.46
CA LYS A 264 4.11 -3.80 -0.45
C LYS A 264 4.75 -3.84 -1.84
N PRO A 265 6.08 -3.94 -1.93
CA PRO A 265 6.78 -4.15 -3.20
C PRO A 265 6.34 -5.43 -3.92
N SER A 266 6.68 -5.48 -5.21
CA SER A 266 6.44 -6.63 -6.07
C SER A 266 7.29 -7.82 -5.62
N MET A 267 6.70 -9.01 -5.61
CA MET A 267 7.40 -10.25 -5.26
C MET A 267 7.48 -11.17 -6.46
N LEU A 268 8.67 -11.24 -7.05
CA LEU A 268 8.95 -12.08 -8.23
C LEU A 268 9.88 -13.26 -7.91
N GLY A 269 10.64 -13.21 -6.81
CA GLY A 269 11.62 -14.23 -6.42
C GLY A 269 11.03 -15.50 -5.78
N CYS A 270 9.76 -15.49 -5.38
CA CYS A 270 9.13 -16.65 -4.75
C CYS A 270 8.55 -17.63 -5.78
N ASN A 271 8.86 -18.91 -5.62
CA ASN A 271 8.45 -19.96 -6.55
C ASN A 271 6.94 -20.24 -6.51
N ILE A 272 6.35 -20.16 -5.32
CA ILE A 272 4.95 -20.58 -5.09
C ILE A 272 3.97 -19.41 -4.97
N ILE A 273 4.45 -18.20 -4.69
CA ILE A 273 3.63 -16.98 -4.59
C ILE A 273 4.29 -15.88 -5.40
N ARG A 274 3.56 -15.26 -6.32
CA ARG A 274 4.03 -14.07 -7.04
C ARG A 274 3.05 -12.94 -6.86
N VAL A 275 3.57 -11.74 -6.64
CA VAL A 275 2.78 -10.51 -6.55
C VAL A 275 3.26 -9.57 -7.64
N GLU A 276 2.42 -9.41 -8.65
CA GLU A 276 2.66 -8.56 -9.82
C GLU A 276 1.65 -7.42 -9.82
N TYR A 277 2.02 -6.28 -10.36
CA TYR A 277 1.11 -5.16 -10.55
C TYR A 277 0.89 -4.91 -12.04
N ALA A 278 -0.26 -4.39 -12.39
CA ALA A 278 -0.55 -3.95 -13.75
C ALA A 278 -1.42 -2.71 -13.74
N LEU A 279 -1.19 -1.83 -14.73
CA LEU A 279 -2.10 -0.75 -15.06
C LEU A 279 -3.11 -1.30 -16.07
N MET A 280 -4.36 -1.42 -15.62
CA MET A 280 -5.48 -1.84 -16.44
C MET A 280 -6.21 -0.62 -16.98
N ILE A 281 -6.08 -0.35 -18.27
CA ILE A 281 -6.82 0.69 -18.97
C ILE A 281 -7.93 0.02 -19.76
N TYR A 282 -9.18 0.42 -19.53
CA TYR A 282 -10.32 -0.24 -20.13
C TYR A 282 -11.46 0.71 -20.47
N ILE A 283 -12.19 0.37 -21.51
CA ILE A 283 -13.38 1.10 -21.95
C ILE A 283 -14.61 0.28 -21.59
N HIS A 284 -15.50 0.88 -20.80
CA HIS A 284 -16.80 0.30 -20.51
C HIS A 284 -17.76 0.61 -21.67
N ILE A 285 -18.29 -0.45 -22.28
CA ILE A 285 -19.22 -0.39 -23.40
C ILE A 285 -20.54 -0.97 -22.89
N PRO A 286 -21.61 -0.16 -22.75
CA PRO A 286 -22.91 -0.66 -22.29
C PRO A 286 -23.39 -1.81 -23.17
N GLY A 287 -23.85 -2.91 -22.56
CA GLY A 287 -24.33 -4.10 -23.30
C GLY A 287 -23.27 -4.86 -24.11
N SER A 288 -21.98 -4.71 -23.81
CA SER A 288 -20.89 -5.52 -24.40
C SER A 288 -19.78 -5.74 -23.37
N GLU A 289 -18.90 -6.70 -23.61
CA GLU A 289 -17.70 -6.87 -22.78
C GLU A 289 -16.77 -5.66 -22.89
N LYS A 290 -16.08 -5.34 -21.78
CA LYS A 290 -15.13 -4.22 -21.71
C LYS A 290 -13.96 -4.46 -22.67
N LEU A 291 -13.49 -3.40 -23.33
CA LEU A 291 -12.20 -3.44 -24.04
C LEU A 291 -11.09 -3.19 -23.03
N ILE A 292 -10.17 -4.13 -22.84
CA ILE A 292 -9.16 -4.09 -21.76
C ILE A 292 -7.75 -4.16 -22.36
N LEU A 293 -6.90 -3.24 -21.91
CA LEU A 293 -5.45 -3.23 -22.11
C LEU A 293 -4.77 -3.30 -20.74
N GLU A 294 -3.96 -4.32 -20.52
CA GLU A 294 -3.15 -4.48 -19.30
C GLU A 294 -1.69 -4.17 -19.61
N LEU A 295 -1.12 -3.15 -18.96
CA LEU A 295 0.29 -2.81 -19.04
C LEU A 295 0.99 -3.30 -17.75
N PRO A 296 2.05 -4.12 -17.84
CA PRO A 296 2.73 -4.63 -16.65
C PRO A 296 3.46 -3.51 -15.90
N LEU A 297 3.35 -3.50 -14.57
CA LEU A 297 4.01 -2.58 -13.67
C LEU A 297 4.91 -3.35 -12.68
N VAL A 298 5.99 -2.72 -12.28
CA VAL A 298 6.83 -3.18 -11.17
C VAL A 298 6.84 -2.08 -10.12
N ILE A 299 6.37 -2.43 -8.92
CA ILE A 299 6.40 -1.57 -7.75
C ILE A 299 7.56 -2.02 -6.88
N GLY A 300 8.48 -1.14 -6.58
CA GLY A 300 9.67 -1.44 -5.79
C GLY A 300 10.03 -0.32 -4.84
N THR A 301 11.24 -0.41 -4.30
CA THR A 301 11.80 0.59 -3.39
C THR A 301 12.63 1.59 -4.19
N ALA A 302 12.50 2.88 -3.90
CA ALA A 302 13.46 3.87 -4.39
C ALA A 302 14.83 3.46 -3.88
N GLY A 303 15.74 3.08 -4.79
CA GLY A 303 17.03 2.49 -4.43
C GLY A 303 17.72 3.28 -3.31
N LEU A 304 18.28 2.57 -2.33
CA LEU A 304 19.03 3.12 -1.19
C LEU A 304 20.23 4.00 -1.59
N GLY A 305 20.52 4.15 -2.89
CA GLY A 305 21.53 5.03 -3.47
C GLY A 305 21.00 6.31 -4.15
N SER A 306 19.69 6.56 -4.24
CA SER A 306 19.15 7.76 -4.89
C SER A 306 18.74 8.82 -3.86
N ARG A 307 19.73 9.40 -3.19
CA ARG A 307 19.55 10.73 -2.62
C ARG A 307 19.58 11.70 -3.80
N SER A 308 18.42 12.25 -4.13
CA SER A 308 18.25 13.41 -5.01
C SER A 308 18.60 13.20 -6.48
N ASN A 309 17.62 12.74 -7.27
CA ASN A 309 17.51 13.13 -8.68
C ASN A 309 16.17 13.80 -8.93
N SER A 310 15.94 14.92 -8.25
CA SER A 310 15.05 15.98 -8.73
C SER A 310 15.84 16.81 -9.75
N VAL A 311 15.90 16.35 -11.00
CA VAL A 311 16.44 17.17 -12.10
C VAL A 311 15.52 17.02 -13.30
N SER A 312 14.68 18.03 -13.52
CA SER A 312 14.48 18.73 -14.79
C SER A 312 13.08 19.36 -14.89
N SER A 313 12.88 20.44 -14.11
CA SER A 313 12.05 21.55 -14.56
C SER A 313 12.72 22.83 -14.10
N GLN A 314 12.94 23.74 -15.05
CA GLN A 314 13.58 25.05 -14.94
C GLN A 314 15.09 25.06 -15.17
N GLU A 315 15.47 25.48 -16.38
CA GLU A 315 16.41 26.59 -16.50
C GLU A 315 16.14 27.33 -17.82
N GLY A 316 15.96 28.66 -17.69
CA GLY A 316 15.62 29.54 -18.79
C GLY A 316 15.31 30.96 -18.34
N SER A 317 16.17 31.57 -17.50
CA SER A 317 16.43 33.03 -17.56
C SER A 317 17.48 33.44 -16.52
N VAL A 318 18.53 34.03 -17.05
CA VAL A 318 19.65 34.71 -16.39
C VAL A 318 19.22 35.95 -15.59
N SER A 319 19.92 36.22 -14.49
CA SER A 319 20.68 37.45 -14.19
C SER A 319 20.55 38.05 -12.78
N ASN A 320 21.72 38.47 -12.31
CA ASN A 320 22.10 39.41 -11.25
C ASN A 320 22.14 39.02 -9.76
N SER A 321 23.39 38.97 -9.30
CA SER A 321 23.93 39.07 -7.95
C SER A 321 23.76 40.47 -7.33
N SER A 322 23.41 40.54 -6.04
CA SER A 322 24.19 41.29 -5.02
C SER A 322 23.56 41.28 -3.62
N GLN A 323 24.38 40.86 -2.65
CA GLN A 323 24.58 41.36 -1.28
C GLN A 323 23.54 41.17 -0.15
N SER A 324 24.05 40.49 0.90
CA SER A 324 24.12 40.91 2.31
C SER A 324 23.00 40.56 3.31
N TRP A 325 23.49 40.31 4.53
CA TRP A 325 22.93 39.65 5.71
C TRP A 325 22.04 40.54 6.62
N VAL A 326 21.16 39.84 7.35
CA VAL A 326 20.58 40.15 8.68
C VAL A 326 19.60 41.33 8.80
N SER A 327 18.34 41.04 9.14
CA SER A 327 17.61 41.71 10.23
C SER A 327 16.38 40.92 10.69
N LEU A 328 16.17 40.97 11.99
CA LEU A 328 15.19 40.25 12.81
C LEU A 328 13.77 40.88 12.73
N ARG A 329 12.75 40.01 12.86
CA ARG A 329 11.45 40.21 13.56
C ARG A 329 10.62 41.48 13.24
N MET A 330 9.44 41.28 12.64
CA MET A 330 8.12 41.77 13.12
C MET A 330 6.99 41.01 12.37
N PRO A 331 5.85 40.66 13.00
CA PRO A 331 4.70 40.07 12.32
C PRO A 331 3.83 41.18 11.67
N SER A 332 3.58 41.06 10.37
CA SER A 332 2.68 41.97 9.62
C SER A 332 1.21 41.61 9.82
N GLU A 333 0.37 42.63 10.01
CA GLU A 333 -1.10 42.57 10.08
C GLU A 333 -1.75 41.92 8.85
N PRO A 334 -2.95 41.31 8.99
CA PRO A 334 -3.69 40.71 7.88
C PRO A 334 -4.27 41.77 6.92
N PRO A 335 -4.43 41.46 5.63
CA PRO A 335 -4.85 42.42 4.60
C PRO A 335 -6.31 42.88 4.74
N SER A 336 -6.53 44.15 4.38
CA SER A 336 -7.83 44.83 4.31
C SER A 336 -8.77 44.21 3.28
N TYR A 337 -10.01 43.92 3.68
CA TYR A 337 -11.08 43.37 2.84
C TYR A 337 -11.88 44.51 2.20
N CYS A 338 -11.32 45.16 1.20
CA CYS A 338 -12.03 46.09 0.33
C CYS A 338 -11.40 46.00 -1.06
N ASP A 339 -11.72 44.94 -1.80
CA ASP A 339 -11.68 44.88 -3.27
C ASP A 339 -12.19 43.50 -3.73
N ILE A 340 -13.51 43.30 -3.68
CA ILE A 340 -14.17 42.24 -4.45
C ILE A 340 -15.04 42.93 -5.49
N THR A 341 -14.46 43.07 -6.67
CA THR A 341 -15.20 43.31 -7.91
C THR A 341 -16.11 42.10 -8.16
N ARG A 342 -17.42 42.32 -8.05
CA ARG A 342 -18.44 41.46 -8.65
C ARG A 342 -18.26 41.53 -10.17
N ASP A 343 -17.99 40.39 -10.80
CA ASP A 343 -18.57 40.01 -12.11
C ASP A 343 -17.98 38.69 -12.60
N CYS A 344 -18.80 37.63 -12.69
CA CYS A 344 -19.07 36.91 -13.95
C CYS A 344 -19.83 35.59 -13.74
N ARG A 345 -21.04 35.57 -14.32
CA ARG A 345 -21.69 34.48 -15.09
C ARG A 345 -22.06 33.16 -14.39
N LEU A 346 -23.35 33.09 -14.05
CA LEU A 346 -24.15 31.86 -14.10
C LEU A 346 -24.21 31.35 -15.55
N ASP A 347 -23.76 30.12 -15.78
CA ASP A 347 -24.31 29.24 -16.83
C ASP A 347 -24.03 27.78 -16.42
N GLN A 348 -25.03 27.13 -15.83
CA GLN A 348 -25.00 25.69 -15.57
C GLN A 348 -26.39 25.13 -15.88
N PRO A 349 -26.55 24.25 -16.89
CA PRO A 349 -27.86 23.70 -17.19
C PRO A 349 -28.28 22.70 -16.11
N LEU A 350 -29.40 23.02 -15.47
CA LEU A 350 -30.16 22.18 -14.55
C LEU A 350 -30.68 20.93 -15.31
N THR A 351 -30.01 19.79 -15.14
CA THR A 351 -30.62 18.47 -15.37
C THR A 351 -30.17 17.51 -14.28
N PRO A 352 -31.08 16.71 -13.69
CA PRO A 352 -30.74 15.84 -12.56
C PRO A 352 -29.96 14.62 -13.07
N LEU A 353 -28.78 14.38 -12.50
CA LEU A 353 -27.98 13.20 -12.77
C LEU A 353 -28.54 12.02 -11.95
N LEU A 354 -28.95 10.95 -12.64
CA LEU A 354 -29.20 9.65 -12.04
C LEU A 354 -27.86 9.03 -11.62
N ASP A 355 -27.65 8.87 -10.32
CA ASP A 355 -26.57 8.04 -9.77
C ASP A 355 -27.01 6.57 -9.84
N ASP A 356 -26.46 5.81 -10.79
CA ASP A 356 -26.57 4.36 -10.79
C ASP A 356 -25.58 3.78 -9.76
N VAL A 357 -26.11 3.37 -8.62
CA VAL A 357 -25.41 2.58 -7.59
C VAL A 357 -25.31 1.12 -8.06
N ASP A 358 -24.09 0.68 -8.35
CA ASP A 358 -23.76 -0.74 -8.51
C ASP A 358 -23.81 -1.43 -7.12
N GLY A 359 -24.78 -2.34 -6.90
CA GLY A 359 -24.65 -3.35 -5.83
C GLY A 359 -25.97 -3.94 -5.30
N ASP A 360 -26.14 -5.25 -5.52
CA ASP A 360 -27.08 -6.18 -4.87
C ASP A 360 -27.61 -5.73 -3.49
N ALA A 361 -28.91 -5.41 -3.41
CA ALA A 361 -29.73 -5.57 -2.21
C ALA A 361 -31.21 -5.62 -2.61
N ASP A 362 -31.79 -6.81 -2.53
CA ASP A 362 -33.22 -7.07 -2.65
C ASP A 362 -33.96 -6.59 -1.38
N ASP A 363 -35.21 -6.16 -1.56
CA ASP A 363 -36.23 -5.75 -0.57
C ASP A 363 -36.05 -4.48 0.30
N SER A 364 -36.65 -3.35 -0.13
CA SER A 364 -37.58 -2.47 0.66
C SER A 364 -37.89 -1.13 -0.05
N PRO A 365 -39.08 -0.52 0.14
CA PRO A 365 -39.59 0.56 -0.70
C PRO A 365 -39.03 1.96 -0.38
N ILE A 366 -39.00 2.79 -1.42
CA ILE A 366 -38.43 4.14 -1.51
C ILE A 366 -39.21 5.13 -0.63
N PHE A 367 -38.54 5.75 0.36
CA PHE A 367 -38.94 7.05 0.91
C PHE A 367 -37.83 8.06 0.65
N MET A 368 -38.18 9.15 -0.03
CA MET A 368 -37.28 10.24 -0.38
C MET A 368 -37.28 11.26 0.76
N ASN A 369 -36.27 11.23 1.64
CA ASN A 369 -36.06 12.27 2.65
C ASN A 369 -35.08 13.31 2.11
N ALA A 370 -35.54 14.56 1.94
CA ALA A 370 -34.67 15.69 1.64
C ALA A 370 -33.80 16.01 2.88
N PRO A 371 -32.49 16.26 2.72
CA PRO A 371 -31.68 16.73 3.83
C PRO A 371 -32.10 18.16 4.20
N ALA A 372 -32.45 18.39 5.46
CA ALA A 372 -32.69 19.72 5.99
C ALA A 372 -31.35 20.49 6.03
N PHE A 373 -31.19 21.46 5.14
CA PHE A 373 -30.09 22.42 5.20
C PHE A 373 -30.35 23.38 6.36
N GLN A 374 -29.59 23.26 7.45
CA GLN A 374 -29.55 24.27 8.50
C GLN A 374 -28.59 25.39 8.06
N PHE A 375 -29.11 26.58 7.82
CA PHE A 375 -28.28 27.77 7.70
C PHE A 375 -27.64 28.08 9.06
N PRO A 376 -26.36 28.48 9.11
CA PRO A 376 -25.79 29.03 10.33
C PRO A 376 -26.56 30.31 10.73
N PRO A 377 -26.76 30.57 12.04
CA PRO A 377 -27.44 31.78 12.48
C PRO A 377 -26.64 33.01 12.04
N SER A 378 -27.34 34.05 11.60
CA SER A 378 -26.73 35.34 11.27
C SER A 378 -26.06 35.95 12.51
N PRO A 379 -24.91 36.63 12.37
CA PRO A 379 -24.23 37.26 13.49
C PRO A 379 -25.11 38.33 14.15
N THR A 380 -25.03 38.42 15.48
CA THR A 380 -25.78 39.37 16.31
C THR A 380 -25.28 40.79 16.05
N TYR A 381 -26.13 41.65 15.52
CA TYR A 381 -25.86 43.09 15.41
C TYR A 381 -26.09 43.75 16.77
N THR A 382 -25.16 44.60 17.20
CA THR A 382 -25.37 45.51 18.34
C THR A 382 -25.49 46.90 17.74
N GLU A 383 -26.66 47.54 17.87
CA GLU A 383 -26.84 48.94 17.49
C GLU A 383 -26.03 49.81 18.45
N ALA A 384 -25.09 50.60 17.91
CA ALA A 384 -24.47 51.69 18.64
C ALA A 384 -25.30 52.94 18.35
N GLU A 385 -26.03 53.41 19.36
CA GLU A 385 -26.69 54.72 19.32
C GLU A 385 -25.61 55.81 19.37
N GLU A 386 -25.40 56.54 18.26
CA GLU A 386 -24.67 57.81 18.27
C GLU A 386 -25.66 58.96 18.47
N GLU A 387 -25.71 59.48 19.71
CA GLU A 387 -26.34 60.77 20.04
C GLU A 387 -25.60 61.91 19.31
N TYR A 388 -26.25 62.53 18.32
CA TYR A 388 -25.77 63.79 17.75
C TYR A 388 -26.62 64.96 18.24
N HIS A 389 -25.97 65.84 19.02
CA HIS A 389 -26.53 67.08 19.56
C HIS A 389 -27.07 68.00 18.45
N GLY A 390 -28.30 68.48 18.66
CA GLY A 390 -29.00 69.36 17.76
C GLY A 390 -28.39 70.77 17.68
N ASN A 391 -28.58 71.39 16.52
CA ASN A 391 -28.78 72.83 16.43
C ASN A 391 -29.77 73.13 15.31
N ALA A 392 -30.99 73.48 15.71
CA ALA A 392 -32.04 73.98 14.85
C ALA A 392 -31.74 75.44 14.48
N ARG A 393 -31.79 75.76 13.18
CA ARG A 393 -32.16 77.10 12.71
C ARG A 393 -33.05 76.96 11.47
N MET A 394 -34.31 77.34 11.66
CA MET A 394 -35.25 77.71 10.60
C MET A 394 -34.60 78.75 9.68
N LEU A 395 -35.03 78.78 8.41
CA LEU A 395 -35.79 79.90 7.83
C LEU A 395 -36.45 79.43 6.51
N PRO A 396 -37.66 79.94 6.19
CA PRO A 396 -38.42 79.58 4.99
C PRO A 396 -37.99 80.43 3.78
N VAL A 397 -38.52 80.14 2.58
CA VAL A 397 -39.09 81.10 1.61
C VAL A 397 -39.32 80.39 0.25
N CYS A 398 -40.55 80.60 -0.25
CA CYS A 398 -41.11 80.36 -1.60
C CYS A 398 -41.31 78.94 -2.10
#